data_AF-A0A0E3K1L9-F1
#
_entry.id   AF-A0A0E3K1L9-F1
#
_cell.length_a   1.000
_cell.length_b   1.000
_cell.length_c   1.000
_cell.angle_alpha   90.00
_cell.angle_beta   90.00
_cell.angle_gamma   90.00
#
_symmetry.space_group_name_H-M   'P 1'
#
loop_
_entity.id
_entity.type
_entity.pdbx_description
1 polymer ?
#
loop_
_entity_poly.entity_id
_entity_poly.type
_entity_poly.pdbx_seq_one_letter_code
_entity_poly.pdbx_strand_id
1 'polypeptide(L)' 'MRDEKRIDVLLELLREYWSKNPDLRLGQILSIAAKDIDTFYIEDDKVIEWLKENLNKQL' A
#
# COMPACT_ATOMS: atom_id res chain seq x y z
N MET A 1 2.73 13.91 5.30
CA MET A 1 3.25 14.34 6.65
C MET A 1 4.23 13.30 7.18
N ARG A 2 5.42 13.70 7.69
CA ARG A 2 6.48 12.76 8.13
C ARG A 2 6.29 12.22 9.57
N ASP A 3 5.12 11.66 9.88
CA ASP A 3 4.85 11.00 11.18
C ASP A 3 5.38 9.57 11.18
N GLU A 4 6.30 9.21 12.07
CA GLU A 4 6.88 7.87 12.17
C GLU A 4 5.85 6.75 12.30
N LYS A 5 4.70 7.01 12.96
CA LYS A 5 3.63 6.02 13.15
C LYS A 5 3.02 5.54 11.84
N ARG A 6 3.13 6.33 10.77
CA ARG A 6 2.63 5.96 9.44
C ARG A 6 3.38 4.74 8.88
N ILE A 7 4.64 4.54 9.28
CA ILE A 7 5.49 3.45 8.79
C ILE A 7 4.90 2.12 9.27
N ASP A 8 4.61 2.00 10.56
CA ASP A 8 4.03 0.79 11.14
C ASP A 8 2.68 0.47 10.50
N VAL A 9 1.81 1.48 10.36
CA VAL A 9 0.51 1.33 9.70
C VAL A 9 0.64 0.85 8.25
N LEU A 10 1.59 1.42 7.49
CA LEU A 10 1.84 1.01 6.12
C LEU A 10 2.34 -0.43 6.04
N LEU A 11 3.29 -0.82 6.90
CA LEU A 11 3.85 -2.17 6.93
C LEU A 11 2.81 -3.22 7.33
N GLU A 12 1.94 -2.92 8.30
CA GLU A 12 0.84 -3.81 8.70
C GLU A 12 -0.13 -4.06 7.54
N LEU A 13 -0.57 -2.98 6.87
CA LEU A 13 -1.49 -3.08 5.73
C LEU A 13 -0.85 -3.78 4.52
N LEU A 14 0.42 -3.49 4.23
CA LEU A 14 1.17 -4.18 3.19
C LEU A 14 1.27 -5.68 3.49
N ARG A 15 1.59 -6.04 4.73
CA ARG A 15 1.67 -7.44 5.14
C ARG A 15 0.33 -8.15 4.93
N GLU A 16 -0.78 -7.54 5.34
CA GLU A 16 -2.10 -8.13 5.18
C GLU A 16 -2.47 -8.31 3.70
N TYR A 17 -2.38 -7.24 2.91
CA TYR A 17 -2.73 -7.28 1.48
C TYR A 17 -1.82 -8.24 0.71
N TRP A 18 -0.52 -8.21 0.95
CA TRP A 18 0.42 -9.07 0.23
C TRP A 18 0.24 -10.55 0.59
N SER A 19 -0.09 -10.87 1.85
CA SER A 19 -0.40 -12.25 2.26
C SER A 19 -1.64 -12.82 1.55
N LYS A 20 -2.60 -11.96 1.19
CA LYS A 20 -3.80 -12.33 0.42
C LYS A 20 -3.57 -12.38 -1.10
N ASN A 21 -2.50 -11.76 -1.60
CA ASN A 21 -2.15 -11.69 -3.02
C ASN A 21 -0.67 -12.10 -3.22
N PRO A 22 -0.31 -13.37 -2.94
CA PRO A 22 1.08 -13.83 -2.88
C PRO A 22 1.80 -13.89 -4.23
N ASP A 23 1.06 -13.75 -5.33
CA ASP A 23 1.56 -13.67 -6.70
C ASP A 23 2.20 -12.31 -7.03
N LEU A 24 1.80 -11.25 -6.33
CA LEU A 24 2.37 -9.92 -6.48
C LEU A 24 3.73 -9.84 -5.76
N ARG A 25 4.61 -8.95 -6.23
CA ARG A 25 5.82 -8.51 -5.52
C ARG A 25 5.57 -7.13 -4.91
N LEU A 26 6.31 -6.78 -3.84
CA LEU A 26 6.18 -5.45 -3.19
C LEU A 26 6.19 -4.29 -4.19
N GLY A 27 7.16 -4.27 -5.11
CA GLY A 27 7.26 -3.21 -6.12
C GLY A 27 6.00 -3.12 -6.99
N GLN A 28 5.38 -4.25 -7.35
CA GLN A 28 4.13 -4.26 -8.11
C GLN A 28 2.97 -3.70 -7.28
N ILE A 29 2.87 -4.07 -6.00
CA ILE A 29 1.85 -3.51 -5.10
C ILE A 29 1.96 -1.99 -5.04
N LEU A 30 3.18 -1.47 -4.85
CA LEU A 30 3.43 -0.02 -4.81
C LEU A 30 3.11 0.66 -6.14
N SER A 31 3.49 0.06 -7.28
CA SER A 31 3.17 0.62 -8.60
C SER A 31 1.67 0.62 -8.89
N ILE A 32 0.94 -0.44 -8.49
CA ILE A 32 -0.53 -0.49 -8.64
C ILE A 32 -1.18 0.59 -7.76
N ALA A 33 -0.74 0.73 -6.51
CA ALA A 33 -1.24 1.76 -5.61
C ALA A 33 -0.97 3.18 -6.14
N ALA A 34 0.18 3.38 -6.80
CA ALA A 34 0.59 4.65 -7.37
C ALA A 34 -0.21 5.07 -8.61
N LYS A 35 -0.83 4.12 -9.33
CA LYS A 35 -1.59 4.37 -10.55
C LYS A 35 -0.75 5.15 -11.57
N ASP A 36 -1.13 6.40 -11.86
CA ASP A 36 -0.46 7.28 -12.83
C ASP A 36 0.63 8.16 -12.20
N ILE A 37 0.85 8.04 -10.89
CA ILE A 37 1.90 8.75 -10.17
C ILE A 37 3.18 7.90 -10.23
N ASP A 38 4.31 8.51 -10.56
CA ASP A 38 5.60 7.85 -10.43
C ASP A 38 5.82 7.40 -8.98
N THR A 39 6.16 6.12 -8.80
CA THR A 39 6.31 5.50 -7.48
C THR A 39 7.39 6.18 -6.62
N PHE A 40 8.31 6.95 -7.21
CA PHE A 40 9.26 7.77 -6.46
C PHE A 40 8.60 8.94 -5.71
N TYR A 41 7.47 9.46 -6.20
CA TYR A 41 6.82 10.66 -5.64
C TYR A 41 5.53 10.36 -4.86
N ILE A 42 5.05 9.12 -4.83
CA ILE A 42 3.85 8.79 -4.04
C ILE A 42 4.13 8.92 -2.54
N GLU A 43 3.18 9.52 -1.82
CA GLU A 43 3.21 9.60 -0.36
C GLU A 43 2.60 8.35 0.30
N ASP A 44 3.11 7.98 1.48
CA ASP A 44 2.68 6.80 2.25
C ASP A 44 1.17 6.79 2.55
N ASP A 45 0.57 7.96 2.77
CA ASP A 45 -0.86 8.10 3.07
C ASP A 45 -1.75 7.67 1.89
N LYS A 46 -1.31 7.94 0.65
CA LYS A 46 -1.99 7.47 -0.57
C LYS A 46 -1.87 5.98 -0.76
N VAL A 47 -0.73 5.39 -0.42
CA VAL A 47 -0.58 3.92 -0.42
C VAL A 47 -1.48 3.30 0.66
N ILE A 48 -1.53 3.88 1.87
CA ILE A 48 -2.40 3.44 2.96
C ILE A 48 -3.88 3.51 2.59
N GLU A 49 -4.32 4.63 1.99
CA GLU A 49 -5.70 4.82 1.53
C GLU A 49 -6.09 3.73 0.52
N TRP A 50 -5.24 3.50 -0.48
CA TRP A 50 -5.45 2.46 -1.49
C TRP A 50 -5.48 1.05 -0.86
N LEU A 51 -4.58 0.73 0.07
CA LEU A 51 -4.55 -0.58 0.73
C LEU A 51 -5.85 -0.84 1.52
N LYS A 52 -6.32 0.14 2.28
CA LYS A 52 -7.58 0.04 3.05
C LYS A 52 -8.78 -0.22 2.13
N GLU A 53 -8.88 0.52 1.02
CA GLU A 53 -9.96 0.32 0.04
C GLU A 53 -9.95 -1.08 -0.56
N ASN A 54 -8.77 -1.62 -0.88
CA ASN A 54 -8.67 -2.92 -1.56
C ASN A 54 -8.77 -4.11 -0.60
N LEU A 55 -8.37 -3.95 0.67
CA LEU A 55 -8.64 -4.94 1.71
C LEU A 55 -10.15 -5.04 2.01
N ASN A 56 -10.85 -3.90 2.09
CA ASN A 56 -12.30 -3.89 2.33
C ASN A 56 -13.11 -4.54 1.20
N LYS A 57 -12.62 -4.47 -0.06
CA LYS A 57 -13.26 -5.11 -1.22
C LYS A 57 -13.05 -6.64 -1.27
N GLN A 58 -12.11 -7.17 -0.48
CA GLN A 58 -11.81 -8.60 -0.42
C GLN A 58 -12.59 -9.34 0.69
N LEU A 59 -13.43 -8.61 1.44
CA LEU A 59 -14.39 -9.13 2.42
C LEU A 59 -15.79 -9.16 1.82
#